data_AF-A0A8J6ZYU1-F1
#
_entry.id   AF-A0A8J6ZYU1-F1
#
_cell.length_a   1.000
_cell.length_b   1.000
_cell.length_c   1.000
_cell.angle_alpha   90.00
_cell.angle_beta   90.00
_cell.angle_gamma   90.00
#
_symmetry.space_group_name_H-M   'P 1'
#
loop_
_entity.id
_entity.type
_entity.pdbx_description
1 polymer ?
#
loop_
_entity_poly.entity_id
_entity_poly.type
_entity_poly.pdbx_seq_one_letter_code
_entity_poly.pdbx_strand_id
1 'polypeptide(L)'
;MAQISGEIIQELSRVLQPFMWDKQQRRSYLVIALGTNANVLNRLMWDTPVEVFIPQTIDELVAFGEITPGKPALCSLLEVIRETVGLDNQQKIDNLLRKITEELTKKQNQIPKIYSHALDAYFTVTLDRLRKQGCLDIRKNITYANGQLNYVAKISDFELPFGIFSMRGEAFFLFSEFAEINIKILQRFASQCTDWAKKEANPSALGQAIYNFRAPAHLCFAVALVDTVDETTASKVQTTNALDHNLDLLWYEVPVIYELSRKQLYFYDKPSNFLENFKSEVVWKKLRPIVKDILPG
;
A
#
# COMPACT_ATOMS: atom_id res chain seq x y z
N MET A 1 -9.41 10.93 -7.83
CA MET A 1 -8.76 10.23 -8.95
C MET A 1 -7.82 11.17 -9.68
N ALA A 2 -6.53 10.85 -9.73
CA ALA A 2 -5.57 11.58 -10.57
C ALA A 2 -5.94 11.33 -12.04
N GLN A 3 -6.53 12.32 -12.71
CA GLN A 3 -6.96 12.19 -14.10
C GLN A 3 -5.97 12.91 -15.03
N ILE A 4 -5.42 12.23 -16.02
CA ILE A 4 -4.61 12.88 -17.06
C ILE A 4 -5.54 13.70 -17.97
N SER A 5 -5.08 14.83 -18.50
CA SER A 5 -5.91 15.67 -19.36
C SER A 5 -6.40 14.93 -20.62
N GLY A 6 -7.61 15.27 -21.08
CA GLY A 6 -8.21 14.66 -22.27
C GLY A 6 -7.35 14.82 -23.54
N GLU A 7 -6.57 15.91 -23.62
CA GLU A 7 -5.63 16.14 -24.72
C GLU A 7 -4.49 15.10 -24.70
N ILE A 8 -3.89 14.83 -23.54
CA ILE A 8 -2.85 13.81 -23.41
C ILE A 8 -3.43 12.41 -23.66
N ILE A 9 -4.65 12.10 -23.20
CA ILE A 9 -5.31 10.82 -23.50
C ILE A 9 -5.49 10.63 -25.02
N GLN A 10 -5.86 11.67 -25.76
CA GLN A 10 -5.98 11.61 -27.21
C GLN A 10 -4.61 11.40 -27.89
N GLU A 11 -3.57 12.10 -27.47
CA GLU A 11 -2.22 11.92 -28.00
C GLU A 11 -1.68 10.51 -27.69
N LEU A 12 -1.85 10.04 -26.45
CA LEU A 12 -1.53 8.68 -26.03
C LEU A 12 -2.25 7.66 -26.91
N SER A 13 -3.54 7.88 -27.18
CA SER A 13 -4.31 6.93 -27.96
C SER A 13 -3.77 6.76 -29.38
N ARG A 14 -3.35 7.86 -30.01
CA ARG A 14 -2.71 7.82 -31.34
C ARG A 14 -1.36 7.12 -31.32
N VAL A 15 -0.56 7.34 -30.27
CA VAL A 15 0.78 6.73 -30.15
C VAL A 15 0.70 5.25 -29.82
N LEU A 16 -0.25 4.84 -28.97
CA LEU A 16 -0.38 3.46 -28.51
C LEU A 16 -1.09 2.55 -29.51
N GLN A 17 -1.97 3.09 -30.37
CA GLN A 17 -2.76 2.33 -31.34
C GLN A 17 -1.97 1.26 -32.12
N PRO A 18 -0.82 1.55 -32.75
CA PRO A 18 -0.09 0.55 -33.53
C PRO A 18 0.54 -0.57 -32.69
N PHE A 19 0.62 -0.42 -31.36
CA PHE A 19 1.22 -1.40 -30.45
C PHE A 19 0.17 -2.20 -29.65
N MET A 20 -1.10 -1.81 -29.77
CA MET A 20 -2.20 -2.35 -28.95
C MET A 20 -3.28 -3.02 -29.79
N TRP A 21 -3.01 -3.24 -31.08
CA TRP A 21 -4.00 -3.68 -32.04
C TRP A 21 -4.49 -5.10 -31.75
N ASP A 22 -3.57 -6.04 -31.56
CA ASP A 22 -3.90 -7.42 -31.25
C ASP A 22 -3.67 -7.78 -29.77
N LYS A 23 -4.37 -8.81 -29.31
CA LYS A 23 -4.35 -9.25 -27.91
C LYS A 23 -2.98 -9.70 -27.44
N GLN A 24 -2.23 -10.37 -28.30
CA GLN A 24 -0.93 -10.91 -27.94
C GLN A 24 0.08 -9.77 -27.82
N GLN A 25 0.10 -8.85 -28.77
CA GLN A 25 0.99 -7.69 -28.79
C GLN A 25 0.76 -6.77 -27.59
N ARG A 26 -0.50 -6.39 -27.30
CA ARG A 26 -0.78 -5.56 -26.10
C ARG A 26 -0.34 -6.23 -24.80
N ARG A 27 -0.55 -7.55 -24.67
CA ARG A 27 -0.10 -8.32 -23.51
C ARG A 27 1.42 -8.30 -23.39
N SER A 28 2.14 -8.53 -24.48
CA SER A 28 3.61 -8.52 -24.48
C SER A 28 4.15 -7.19 -23.99
N TYR A 29 3.70 -6.07 -24.55
CA TYR A 29 4.17 -4.74 -24.15
C TYR A 29 3.86 -4.43 -22.68
N LEU A 30 2.63 -4.70 -22.22
CA LEU A 30 2.24 -4.43 -20.84
C LEU A 30 2.97 -5.33 -19.83
N VAL A 31 3.23 -6.59 -20.18
CA VAL A 31 4.00 -7.50 -19.32
C VAL A 31 5.46 -7.08 -19.23
N ILE A 32 6.08 -6.66 -20.35
CA ILE A 32 7.46 -6.14 -20.35
C ILE A 32 7.54 -4.87 -19.49
N ALA A 33 6.58 -3.95 -19.66
CA ALA A 33 6.57 -2.67 -18.96
C ALA A 33 6.34 -2.77 -17.46
N LEU A 34 5.48 -3.70 -17.03
CA LEU A 34 4.96 -3.75 -15.66
C LEU A 34 5.48 -4.94 -14.85
N GLY A 35 6.02 -5.95 -15.54
CA GLY A 35 6.36 -7.25 -14.98
C GLY A 35 5.20 -8.25 -15.05
N THR A 36 5.54 -9.54 -15.09
CA THR A 36 4.60 -10.66 -15.27
C THR A 36 3.53 -10.78 -14.17
N ASN A 37 3.80 -10.25 -12.99
CA ASN A 37 2.93 -10.37 -11.81
C ASN A 37 2.26 -9.04 -11.41
N ALA A 38 2.27 -8.04 -12.30
CA ALA A 38 1.64 -6.75 -12.00
C ALA A 38 0.12 -6.90 -11.90
N ASN A 39 -0.43 -6.63 -10.71
CA ASN A 39 -1.87 -6.80 -10.42
C ASN A 39 -2.80 -5.99 -11.33
N VAL A 40 -2.32 -4.89 -11.95
CA VAL A 40 -3.10 -4.11 -12.92
C VAL A 40 -3.42 -4.92 -14.17
N LEU A 41 -2.57 -5.87 -14.57
CA LEU A 41 -2.82 -6.75 -15.72
C LEU A 41 -4.10 -7.59 -15.57
N ASN A 42 -4.48 -7.90 -14.33
CA ASN A 42 -5.70 -8.65 -14.02
C ASN A 42 -6.98 -7.81 -14.11
N ARG A 43 -6.86 -6.48 -14.21
CA ARG A 43 -7.99 -5.54 -14.33
C ARG A 43 -8.30 -5.19 -15.78
N LEU A 44 -7.34 -5.42 -16.67
CA LEU A 44 -7.49 -5.09 -18.08
C LEU A 44 -8.44 -6.06 -18.76
N MET A 45 -9.46 -5.50 -19.41
CA MET A 45 -10.25 -6.23 -20.38
C MET A 45 -9.47 -6.31 -21.68
N TRP A 46 -8.65 -7.36 -21.82
CA TRP A 46 -8.21 -7.90 -23.11
C TRP A 46 -9.46 -8.17 -23.98
N ASP A 47 -9.44 -8.71 -25.19
CA ASP A 47 -10.69 -8.97 -25.97
C ASP A 47 -11.59 -7.77 -26.32
N THR A 48 -11.37 -6.56 -25.78
CA THR A 48 -12.05 -5.33 -26.21
C THR A 48 -11.40 -4.71 -27.45
N PRO A 49 -12.17 -3.97 -28.28
CA PRO A 49 -11.64 -3.20 -29.41
C PRO A 49 -10.57 -2.19 -28.98
N VAL A 50 -9.61 -1.89 -29.85
CA VAL A 50 -8.44 -1.06 -29.51
C VAL A 50 -8.84 0.35 -29.07
N GLU A 51 -9.91 0.91 -29.64
CA GLU A 51 -10.47 2.22 -29.31
C GLU A 51 -11.04 2.29 -27.90
N VAL A 52 -11.45 1.14 -27.35
CA VAL A 52 -11.97 1.00 -25.98
C VAL A 52 -10.85 0.58 -25.04
N PHE A 53 -9.99 -0.32 -25.49
CA PHE A 53 -8.91 -0.89 -24.69
C PHE A 53 -7.90 0.16 -24.23
N ILE A 54 -7.50 1.07 -25.14
CA ILE A 54 -6.45 2.04 -24.86
C ILE A 54 -6.87 3.03 -23.76
N PRO A 55 -8.02 3.74 -23.85
CA PRO A 55 -8.45 4.63 -22.77
C PRO A 55 -8.57 3.92 -21.43
N GLN A 56 -9.17 2.71 -21.42
CA GLN A 56 -9.30 1.91 -20.19
C GLN A 56 -7.94 1.53 -19.60
N THR A 57 -6.99 1.17 -20.45
CA THR A 57 -5.63 0.84 -20.01
C THR A 57 -4.94 2.07 -19.43
N ILE A 58 -5.08 3.24 -20.07
CA ILE A 58 -4.52 4.49 -19.54
C ILE A 58 -5.10 4.77 -18.14
N ASP A 59 -6.41 4.70 -17.99
CA ASP A 59 -7.08 4.94 -16.70
C ASP A 59 -6.61 3.94 -15.63
N GLU A 60 -6.53 2.66 -15.95
CA GLU A 60 -6.05 1.62 -15.04
C GLU A 60 -4.58 1.79 -14.65
N LEU A 61 -3.71 2.21 -15.59
CA LEU A 61 -2.29 2.45 -15.30
C LEU A 61 -2.09 3.71 -14.46
N VAL A 62 -2.88 4.76 -14.69
CA VAL A 62 -2.85 5.97 -13.86
C VAL A 62 -3.37 5.66 -12.46
N ALA A 63 -4.47 4.91 -12.35
CA ALA A 63 -5.01 4.48 -11.06
C ALA A 63 -4.09 3.50 -10.33
N PHE A 64 -3.32 2.69 -11.06
CA PHE A 64 -2.32 1.82 -10.47
C PHE A 64 -1.13 2.60 -9.90
N GLY A 65 -0.82 3.77 -10.47
CA GLY A 65 0.22 4.67 -9.97
C GLY A 65 1.61 4.26 -10.43
N GLU A 66 2.52 4.05 -9.50
CA GLU A 66 3.93 3.77 -9.78
C GLU A 66 4.24 2.26 -9.72
N ILE A 67 5.08 1.77 -10.63
CA ILE A 67 5.61 0.40 -10.57
C ILE A 67 6.78 0.29 -9.59
N THR A 68 7.46 1.39 -9.31
CA THR A 68 8.47 1.59 -8.26
C THR A 68 8.51 3.08 -7.95
N PRO A 69 8.94 3.52 -6.76
CA PRO A 69 8.99 4.94 -6.41
C PRO A 69 9.65 5.79 -7.50
N GLY A 70 8.94 6.83 -7.97
CA GLY A 70 9.36 7.72 -9.05
C GLY A 70 9.21 7.17 -10.46
N LYS A 71 8.61 5.98 -10.64
CA LYS A 71 8.39 5.35 -11.94
C LYS A 71 6.91 5.03 -12.18
N PRO A 72 6.13 5.98 -12.74
CA PRO A 72 4.74 5.76 -13.11
C PRO A 72 4.57 4.58 -14.09
N ALA A 73 3.53 3.78 -13.89
CA ALA A 73 3.24 2.61 -14.72
C ALA A 73 2.95 2.98 -16.18
N LEU A 74 2.22 4.08 -16.39
CA LEU A 74 1.98 4.62 -17.73
C LEU A 74 3.27 5.05 -18.43
N CYS A 75 4.20 5.69 -17.70
CA CYS A 75 5.49 6.08 -18.25
C CYS A 75 6.32 4.84 -18.61
N SER A 76 6.27 3.80 -17.78
CA SER A 76 6.97 2.53 -18.05
C SER A 76 6.52 1.87 -19.35
N LEU A 77 5.22 1.91 -19.65
CA LEU A 77 4.71 1.42 -20.94
C LEU A 77 5.26 2.22 -22.12
N LEU A 78 5.28 3.55 -22.00
CA LEU A 78 5.80 4.42 -23.04
C LEU A 78 7.31 4.23 -23.26
N GLU A 79 8.08 4.02 -22.20
CA GLU A 79 9.52 3.71 -22.28
C GLU A 79 9.78 2.44 -23.09
N VAL A 80 9.02 1.36 -22.85
CA VAL A 80 9.16 0.13 -23.63
C VAL A 80 8.82 0.34 -25.10
N ILE A 81 7.76 1.08 -25.40
CA ILE A 81 7.37 1.38 -26.79
C ILE A 81 8.41 2.29 -27.45
N ARG A 82 9.00 3.23 -26.70
CA ARG A 82 10.05 4.13 -27.20
C ARG A 82 11.26 3.36 -27.75
N GLU A 83 11.62 2.24 -27.13
CA GLU A 83 12.73 1.38 -27.56
C GLU A 83 12.48 0.69 -28.90
N THR A 84 11.22 0.58 -29.35
CA THR A 84 10.84 -0.17 -30.56
C THR A 84 10.45 0.72 -31.75
N VAL A 85 10.58 2.04 -31.62
CA VAL A 85 10.19 3.01 -32.66
C VAL A 85 11.36 3.82 -33.21
N GLY A 86 11.18 4.33 -34.44
CA GLY A 86 12.14 5.27 -35.06
C GLY A 86 12.17 6.65 -34.38
N LEU A 87 13.24 7.41 -34.66
CA LEU A 87 13.57 8.69 -34.01
C LEU A 87 12.40 9.69 -33.93
N ASP A 88 11.61 9.83 -35.00
CA ASP A 88 10.48 10.76 -35.04
C ASP A 88 9.40 10.43 -34.00
N ASN A 89 9.13 9.13 -33.79
CA ASN A 89 8.17 8.68 -32.81
C ASN A 89 8.77 8.66 -31.39
N GLN A 90 10.09 8.46 -31.26
CA GLN A 90 10.77 8.64 -29.97
C GLN A 90 10.59 10.06 -29.46
N GLN A 91 10.77 11.08 -30.31
CA GLN A 91 10.60 12.47 -29.90
C GLN A 91 9.16 12.80 -29.46
N LYS A 92 8.15 12.19 -30.12
CA LYS A 92 6.75 12.31 -29.69
C LYS A 92 6.52 11.65 -28.33
N ILE A 93 7.07 10.46 -28.12
CA ILE A 93 6.98 9.75 -26.84
C ILE A 93 7.71 10.51 -25.73
N ASP A 94 8.88 11.08 -26.00
CA ASP A 94 9.65 11.90 -25.05
C ASP A 94 8.87 13.14 -24.60
N ASN A 95 8.19 13.79 -25.55
CA ASN A 95 7.30 14.90 -25.23
C ASN A 95 6.10 14.46 -24.37
N LEU A 96 5.50 13.30 -24.68
CA LEU A 96 4.40 12.74 -23.88
C LEU A 96 4.85 12.37 -22.48
N LEU A 97 5.99 11.69 -22.34
CA LEU A 97 6.59 11.35 -21.05
C LEU A 97 6.78 12.59 -20.19
N ARG A 98 7.31 13.68 -20.77
CA ARG A 98 7.47 14.96 -20.08
C ARG A 98 6.12 15.55 -19.64
N LYS A 99 5.14 15.65 -20.55
CA LYS A 99 3.80 16.19 -20.25
C LYS A 99 3.10 15.40 -19.14
N ILE A 100 3.13 14.07 -19.23
CA ILE A 100 2.52 13.16 -18.25
C ILE A 100 3.18 13.33 -16.90
N THR A 101 4.52 13.31 -16.86
CA THR A 101 5.28 13.51 -15.62
C THR A 101 4.96 14.87 -15.00
N GLU A 102 4.91 15.94 -15.79
CA GLU A 102 4.53 17.27 -15.31
C GLU A 102 3.11 17.29 -14.74
N GLU A 103 2.12 16.66 -15.38
CA GLU A 103 0.74 16.61 -14.87
C GLU A 103 0.62 15.76 -13.59
N LEU A 104 1.24 14.58 -13.56
CA LEU A 104 1.25 13.72 -12.39
C LEU A 104 1.97 14.39 -11.21
N THR A 105 3.09 15.08 -11.48
CA THR A 105 3.86 15.83 -10.47
C THR A 105 3.13 17.09 -10.02
N LYS A 106 2.49 17.84 -10.93
CA LYS A 106 1.63 18.99 -10.56
C LYS A 106 0.47 18.53 -9.69
N LYS A 107 -0.10 17.34 -9.92
CA LYS A 107 -1.16 16.78 -9.08
C LYS A 107 -0.66 16.28 -7.72
N GLN A 108 0.52 15.66 -7.64
CA GLN A 108 1.19 15.39 -6.37
C GLN A 108 1.49 16.69 -5.60
N ASN A 109 1.94 17.74 -6.28
CA ASN A 109 2.18 19.07 -5.68
C ASN A 109 0.88 19.87 -5.44
N GLN A 110 -0.25 19.38 -5.93
CA GLN A 110 -1.60 19.89 -5.62
C GLN A 110 -2.25 19.11 -4.49
N ILE A 111 -1.59 18.13 -3.86
CA ILE A 111 -1.95 17.72 -2.50
C ILE A 111 -1.85 18.99 -1.67
N PRO A 112 -2.97 19.55 -1.15
CA PRO A 112 -2.94 20.81 -0.41
C PRO A 112 -1.81 20.82 0.61
N LYS A 113 -1.03 21.90 0.66
CA LYS A 113 0.07 22.12 1.63
C LYS A 113 -0.38 21.93 3.09
N ILE A 114 -1.69 22.01 3.34
CA ILE A 114 -2.35 21.67 4.60
C ILE A 114 -2.10 20.20 4.99
N TYR A 115 -2.07 19.27 4.02
CA TYR A 115 -1.88 17.84 4.25
C TYR A 115 -0.42 17.45 4.44
N SER A 116 0.54 18.14 3.79
CA SER A 116 1.96 17.93 4.12
C SER A 116 2.22 18.30 5.59
N HIS A 117 1.63 19.41 6.06
CA HIS A 117 1.69 19.79 7.47
C HIS A 117 0.95 18.80 8.39
N ALA A 118 -0.21 18.27 7.98
CA ALA A 118 -0.94 17.27 8.76
C ALA A 118 -0.16 15.94 8.87
N LEU A 119 0.51 15.54 7.79
CA LEU A 119 1.36 14.35 7.72
C LEU A 119 2.62 14.52 8.58
N ASP A 120 3.28 15.68 8.50
CA ASP A 120 4.42 16.01 9.35
C ASP A 120 4.02 16.05 10.83
N ALA A 121 2.86 16.61 11.15
CA ALA A 121 2.33 16.63 12.51
C ALA A 121 2.04 15.20 13.01
N TYR A 122 1.40 14.38 12.17
CA TYR A 122 1.11 12.98 12.46
C TYR A 122 2.38 12.19 12.81
N PHE A 123 3.41 12.28 11.95
CA PHE A 123 4.66 11.57 12.19
C PHE A 123 5.41 12.12 13.40
N THR A 124 5.38 13.44 13.62
CA THR A 124 6.00 14.06 14.80
C THR A 124 5.50 13.41 16.09
N VAL A 125 4.18 13.29 16.24
CA VAL A 125 3.55 12.73 17.43
C VAL A 125 3.69 11.21 17.48
N THR A 126 3.38 10.51 16.39
CA THR A 126 3.38 9.05 16.34
C THR A 126 4.78 8.47 16.59
N LEU A 127 5.82 9.06 15.99
CA LEU A 127 7.19 8.59 16.20
C LEU A 127 7.69 8.91 17.62
N ASP A 128 7.26 10.02 18.24
CA ASP A 128 7.55 10.30 19.65
C ASP A 128 6.91 9.26 20.58
N ARG A 129 5.63 8.91 20.34
CA ARG A 129 4.94 7.84 21.08
C ARG A 129 5.65 6.49 20.91
N LEU A 130 6.02 6.13 19.68
CA LEU A 130 6.77 4.89 19.41
C LEU A 130 8.09 4.84 20.18
N ARG A 131 8.84 5.95 20.21
CA ARG A 131 10.08 6.05 21.01
C ARG A 131 9.81 5.86 22.51
N LYS A 132 8.74 6.46 23.04
CA LYS A 132 8.32 6.27 24.45
C LYS A 132 7.95 4.82 24.76
N GLN A 133 7.45 4.08 23.77
CA GLN A 133 7.17 2.64 23.85
C GLN A 133 8.41 1.76 23.62
N GLY A 134 9.61 2.34 23.54
CA GLY A 134 10.87 1.61 23.41
C GLY A 134 11.29 1.30 21.96
N CYS A 135 10.67 1.93 20.96
CA CYS A 135 11.08 1.79 19.56
C CYS A 135 12.38 2.58 19.29
N LEU A 136 13.51 1.86 19.23
CA LEU A 136 14.83 2.44 18.95
C LEU A 136 15.23 2.33 17.46
N ASP A 137 14.67 1.37 16.73
CA ASP A 137 14.94 1.17 15.30
C ASP A 137 13.83 1.83 14.48
N ILE A 138 14.07 3.08 14.05
CA ILE A 138 13.19 3.81 13.15
C ILE A 138 13.95 4.16 11.88
N ARG A 139 13.50 3.60 10.76
CA ARG A 139 14.08 3.80 9.42
C ARG A 139 13.11 4.61 8.56
N LYS A 140 13.65 5.44 7.67
CA LYS A 140 12.85 6.28 6.76
C LYS A 140 13.06 5.82 5.31
N ASN A 141 12.05 6.05 4.47
CA ASN A 141 12.15 5.87 3.02
C ASN A 141 12.66 4.48 2.60
N ILE A 142 12.01 3.43 3.09
CA ILE A 142 12.33 2.06 2.71
C ILE A 142 11.54 1.69 1.46
N THR A 143 12.23 1.21 0.43
CA THR A 143 11.61 0.70 -0.80
C THR A 143 11.42 -0.81 -0.71
N TYR A 144 10.19 -1.30 -0.90
CA TYR A 144 9.90 -2.73 -0.89
C TYR A 144 8.71 -3.09 -1.77
N ALA A 145 8.81 -4.22 -2.49
CA ALA A 145 7.74 -4.81 -3.31
C ALA A 145 6.96 -3.77 -4.13
N ASN A 146 7.70 -2.85 -4.79
CA ASN A 146 7.22 -1.79 -5.67
C ASN A 146 6.58 -0.57 -4.99
N GLY A 147 6.58 -0.48 -3.66
CA GLY A 147 6.09 0.69 -2.90
C GLY A 147 7.17 1.36 -2.04
N GLN A 148 6.85 2.55 -1.53
CA GLN A 148 7.67 3.28 -0.56
C GLN A 148 7.00 3.26 0.82
N LEU A 149 7.76 2.84 1.82
CA LEU A 149 7.42 2.99 3.23
C LEU A 149 8.03 4.29 3.72
N ASN A 150 7.21 5.26 4.10
CA ASN A 150 7.65 6.53 4.66
C ASN A 150 8.50 6.29 5.90
N TYR A 151 7.99 5.44 6.79
CA TYR A 151 8.66 5.04 8.02
C TYR A 151 8.46 3.55 8.29
N VAL A 152 9.48 2.95 8.88
CA VAL A 152 9.41 1.64 9.53
C VAL A 152 9.94 1.81 10.95
N ALA A 153 9.18 1.34 11.91
CA ALA A 153 9.53 1.32 13.32
C ALA A 153 9.49 -0.12 13.83
N LYS A 154 10.54 -0.55 14.54
CA LYS A 154 10.65 -1.90 15.09
C LYS A 154 10.89 -1.86 16.60
N ILE A 155 10.06 -2.60 17.33
CA ILE A 155 10.25 -2.93 18.74
C ILE A 155 10.62 -4.41 18.82
N SER A 156 11.87 -4.70 19.18
CA SER A 156 12.40 -6.07 19.18
C SER A 156 11.82 -6.98 20.27
N ASP A 157 11.27 -6.39 21.32
CA ASP A 157 10.81 -7.10 22.50
C ASP A 157 9.49 -6.52 23.01
N PHE A 158 8.48 -6.64 22.16
CA PHE A 158 7.14 -6.16 22.39
C PHE A 158 6.35 -7.16 23.22
N GLU A 159 5.70 -6.70 24.29
CA GLU A 159 4.90 -7.53 25.19
C GLU A 159 3.42 -7.14 25.11
N LEU A 160 2.57 -8.13 24.80
CA LEU A 160 1.13 -8.00 24.79
C LEU A 160 0.52 -8.85 25.91
N PRO A 161 -0.02 -8.23 26.99
CA PRO A 161 -0.58 -8.97 28.11
C PRO A 161 -1.88 -9.70 27.72
N PHE A 162 -1.93 -11.01 27.94
CA PHE A 162 -3.00 -11.91 27.49
C PHE A 162 -3.49 -12.83 28.64
N GLY A 163 -4.24 -12.25 29.58
CA GLY A 163 -4.72 -12.97 30.76
C GLY A 163 -3.57 -13.30 31.72
N ILE A 164 -3.38 -14.58 32.01
CA ILE A 164 -2.26 -15.07 32.85
C ILE A 164 -0.95 -15.29 32.06
N PHE A 165 -0.99 -15.15 30.74
CA PHE A 165 0.17 -15.24 29.85
C PHE A 165 0.44 -13.88 29.21
N SER A 166 1.68 -13.66 28.75
CA SER A 166 2.01 -12.55 27.86
C SER A 166 2.46 -13.10 26.52
N MET A 167 1.90 -12.56 25.44
CA MET A 167 2.44 -12.76 24.10
C MET A 167 3.64 -11.85 23.93
N ARG A 168 4.76 -12.38 23.44
CA ARG A 168 6.00 -11.61 23.33
C ARG A 168 6.67 -11.90 22.01
N GLY A 169 7.16 -10.87 21.35
CA GLY A 169 7.79 -10.96 20.05
C GLY A 169 8.18 -9.61 19.51
N GLU A 170 8.49 -9.55 18.22
CA GLU A 170 8.84 -8.28 17.57
C GLU A 170 7.56 -7.60 17.04
N ALA A 171 7.43 -6.30 17.27
CA ALA A 171 6.38 -5.48 16.68
C ALA A 171 6.96 -4.54 15.63
N PHE A 172 6.34 -4.53 14.45
CA PHE A 172 6.72 -3.69 13.33
C PHE A 172 5.58 -2.72 13.01
N PHE A 173 5.91 -1.44 12.82
CA PHE A 173 4.99 -0.40 12.41
C PHE A 173 5.47 0.17 11.08
N LEU A 174 4.75 -0.10 10.01
CA LEU A 174 5.13 0.26 8.65
C LEU A 174 4.10 1.27 8.12
N PHE A 175 4.59 2.44 7.72
CA PHE A 175 3.76 3.57 7.31
C PHE A 175 3.92 3.83 5.82
N SER A 176 2.82 3.96 5.10
CA SER A 176 2.83 4.36 3.68
C SER A 176 1.68 5.32 3.39
N GLU A 177 1.94 6.32 2.56
CA GLU A 177 0.94 7.28 2.06
C GLU A 177 0.21 6.74 0.83
N PHE A 178 -1.09 6.97 0.78
CA PHE A 178 -1.96 6.58 -0.33
C PHE A 178 -2.79 7.77 -0.80
N ALA A 179 -2.90 7.95 -2.12
CA ALA A 179 -3.82 8.92 -2.71
C ALA A 179 -5.28 8.52 -2.48
N GLU A 180 -5.58 7.23 -2.58
CA GLU A 180 -6.90 6.62 -2.35
C GLU A 180 -6.71 5.22 -1.76
N ILE A 181 -7.64 4.78 -0.93
CA ILE A 181 -7.58 3.47 -0.27
C ILE A 181 -8.93 2.76 -0.38
N ASN A 182 -8.88 1.45 -0.61
CA ASN A 182 -10.02 0.54 -0.48
C ASN A 182 -9.56 -0.77 0.19
N ILE A 183 -10.51 -1.63 0.54
CA ILE A 183 -10.21 -2.86 1.30
C ILE A 183 -9.19 -3.76 0.61
N LYS A 184 -9.21 -3.87 -0.73
CA LYS A 184 -8.27 -4.72 -1.48
C LYS A 184 -6.86 -4.12 -1.48
N ILE A 185 -6.75 -2.80 -1.59
CA ILE A 185 -5.45 -2.11 -1.51
C ILE A 185 -4.87 -2.27 -0.11
N LEU A 186 -5.68 -2.07 0.94
CA LEU A 186 -5.26 -2.22 2.32
C LEU A 186 -4.79 -3.63 2.64
N GLN A 187 -5.55 -4.66 2.24
CA GLN A 187 -5.16 -6.08 2.44
C GLN A 187 -3.84 -6.40 1.73
N ARG A 188 -3.66 -5.93 0.50
CA ARG A 188 -2.41 -6.14 -0.24
C ARG A 188 -1.24 -5.44 0.45
N PHE A 189 -1.42 -4.20 0.86
CA PHE A 189 -0.40 -3.43 1.57
C PHE A 189 -0.01 -4.12 2.89
N ALA A 190 -0.99 -4.59 3.66
CA ALA A 190 -0.75 -5.28 4.91
C ALA A 190 0.01 -6.60 4.71
N SER A 191 -0.37 -7.41 3.72
CA SER A 191 0.38 -8.61 3.32
C SER A 191 1.83 -8.31 2.92
N GLN A 192 2.06 -7.25 2.14
CA GLN A 192 3.41 -6.82 1.76
C GLN A 192 4.23 -6.38 2.98
N CYS A 193 3.63 -5.65 3.92
CA CYS A 193 4.28 -5.26 5.17
C CYS A 193 4.66 -6.48 6.01
N THR A 194 3.76 -7.45 6.12
CA THR A 194 4.00 -8.70 6.85
C THR A 194 5.14 -9.50 6.22
N ASP A 195 5.19 -9.61 4.89
CA ASP A 195 6.30 -10.27 4.19
C ASP A 195 7.64 -9.57 4.40
N TRP A 196 7.64 -8.24 4.43
CA TRP A 196 8.83 -7.46 4.77
C TRP A 196 9.28 -7.72 6.20
N ALA A 197 8.35 -7.64 7.16
CA ALA A 197 8.62 -7.83 8.58
C ALA A 197 9.17 -9.23 8.87
N LYS A 198 8.65 -10.27 8.20
CA LYS A 198 9.15 -11.64 8.29
C LYS A 198 10.62 -11.78 7.85
N LYS A 199 11.04 -11.03 6.84
CA LYS A 199 12.45 -11.03 6.36
C LYS A 199 13.39 -10.31 7.33
N GLU A 200 12.87 -9.32 8.05
CA GLU A 200 13.63 -8.48 9.00
C GLU A 200 13.54 -8.96 10.46
N ALA A 201 12.70 -9.97 10.69
CA ALA A 201 12.55 -10.61 11.99
C ALA A 201 13.82 -11.35 12.37
N ASN A 202 14.21 -11.25 13.65
CA ASN A 202 15.41 -11.92 14.12
C ASN A 202 15.15 -13.44 14.21
N PRO A 203 15.88 -14.29 13.46
CA PRO A 203 15.67 -15.74 13.47
C PRO A 203 15.83 -16.37 14.85
N SER A 204 16.64 -15.76 15.73
CA SER A 204 16.89 -16.24 17.09
C SER A 204 15.78 -15.93 18.10
N ALA A 205 14.87 -14.98 17.78
CA ALA A 205 13.77 -14.60 18.66
C ALA A 205 12.74 -15.75 18.83
N LEU A 206 12.51 -16.53 17.77
CA LEU A 206 11.64 -17.70 17.77
C LEU A 206 12.15 -18.81 18.70
N GLY A 207 13.46 -19.08 18.70
CA GLY A 207 14.07 -20.09 19.56
C GLY A 207 14.05 -19.72 21.04
N GLN A 208 14.25 -18.44 21.37
CA GLN A 208 14.24 -17.94 22.75
C GLN A 208 12.82 -17.87 23.35
N ALA A 209 11.79 -17.59 22.55
CA ALA A 209 10.41 -17.54 23.01
C ALA A 209 9.86 -18.93 23.40
N ILE A 210 10.16 -19.95 22.59
CA ILE A 210 9.75 -21.35 22.85
C ILE A 210 10.40 -21.89 24.13
N TYR A 211 11.67 -21.56 24.37
CA TYR A 211 12.41 -22.01 25.55
C TYR A 211 11.86 -21.43 26.87
N ASN A 212 11.23 -20.25 26.83
CA ASN A 212 10.74 -19.53 28.01
C ASN A 212 9.24 -19.73 28.31
N PHE A 213 8.56 -20.72 27.71
CA PHE A 213 7.11 -20.94 27.87
C PHE A 213 6.25 -19.70 27.58
N ARG A 214 6.66 -18.87 26.61
CA ARG A 214 5.90 -17.71 26.15
C ARG A 214 5.34 -17.98 24.76
N ALA A 215 4.11 -17.57 24.50
CA ALA A 215 3.52 -17.68 23.16
C ALA A 215 4.23 -16.67 22.23
N PRO A 216 5.02 -17.12 21.24
CA PRO A 216 5.71 -16.22 20.32
C PRO A 216 4.66 -15.57 19.42
N ALA A 217 4.64 -14.25 19.39
CA ALA A 217 3.70 -13.49 18.57
C ALA A 217 4.38 -12.25 18.03
N HIS A 218 4.66 -12.23 16.73
CA HIS A 218 5.10 -11.05 16.02
C HIS A 218 3.88 -10.26 15.56
N LEU A 219 3.96 -8.94 15.63
CA LEU A 219 2.89 -8.03 15.22
C LEU A 219 3.35 -7.18 14.05
N CYS A 220 2.54 -7.09 13.00
CA CYS A 220 2.78 -6.22 11.85
C CYS A 220 1.65 -5.20 11.74
N PHE A 221 1.90 -3.96 12.17
CA PHE A 221 1.00 -2.83 12.01
C PHE A 221 1.26 -2.16 10.66
N ALA A 222 0.38 -2.42 9.69
CA ALA A 222 0.43 -1.80 8.37
C ALA A 222 -0.47 -0.56 8.35
N VAL A 223 0.14 0.62 8.42
CA VAL A 223 -0.54 1.90 8.59
C VAL A 223 -0.58 2.67 7.27
N ALA A 224 -1.76 2.70 6.65
CA ALA A 224 -2.04 3.47 5.45
C ALA A 224 -2.50 4.89 5.82
N LEU A 225 -1.76 5.91 5.36
CA LEU A 225 -2.09 7.32 5.56
C LEU A 225 -2.81 7.83 4.32
N VAL A 226 -4.02 8.36 4.48
CA VAL A 226 -4.85 8.87 3.37
C VAL A 226 -5.48 10.19 3.77
N ASP A 227 -5.77 11.06 2.80
CA ASP A 227 -6.47 12.31 3.09
C ASP A 227 -7.90 12.08 3.58
N THR A 228 -8.68 11.36 2.76
CA THR A 228 -10.07 11.02 3.03
C THR A 228 -10.32 9.54 2.77
N VAL A 229 -11.25 8.95 3.53
CA VAL A 229 -11.72 7.59 3.30
C VAL A 229 -13.21 7.59 2.99
N ASP A 230 -13.62 6.84 1.97
CA ASP A 230 -15.05 6.69 1.68
C ASP A 230 -15.75 5.85 2.76
N GLU A 231 -17.04 6.13 2.99
CA GLU A 231 -17.82 5.48 4.06
C GLU A 231 -17.89 3.96 3.90
N THR A 232 -17.88 3.46 2.66
CA THR A 232 -17.93 2.01 2.39
C THR A 232 -16.63 1.35 2.82
N THR A 233 -15.48 1.93 2.49
CA THR A 233 -14.17 1.45 2.94
C THR A 233 -14.03 1.57 4.45
N ALA A 234 -14.39 2.71 5.04
CA ALA A 234 -14.35 2.93 6.48
C ALA A 234 -15.16 1.86 7.24
N SER A 235 -16.40 1.62 6.83
CA SER A 235 -17.26 0.60 7.43
C SER A 235 -16.66 -0.80 7.29
N LYS A 236 -16.15 -1.16 6.11
CA LYS A 236 -15.58 -2.50 5.87
C LYS A 236 -14.33 -2.74 6.71
N VAL A 237 -13.45 -1.77 6.83
CA VAL A 237 -12.24 -1.90 7.66
C VAL A 237 -12.57 -2.12 9.13
N GLN A 238 -13.68 -1.53 9.60
CA GLN A 238 -14.12 -1.69 10.98
C GLN A 238 -14.77 -3.05 11.27
N THR A 239 -15.32 -3.71 10.26
CA THR A 239 -16.09 -4.96 10.41
C THR A 239 -15.40 -6.21 9.86
N THR A 240 -14.47 -6.07 8.92
CA THR A 240 -13.76 -7.21 8.31
C THR A 240 -12.54 -7.58 9.15
N ASN A 241 -12.59 -8.76 9.77
CA ASN A 241 -11.49 -9.27 10.57
C ASN A 241 -10.31 -9.72 9.68
N ALA A 242 -9.21 -8.98 9.73
CA ALA A 242 -7.99 -9.29 8.97
C ALA A 242 -7.33 -10.62 9.38
N LEU A 243 -7.57 -11.09 10.60
CA LEU A 243 -6.97 -12.32 11.13
C LEU A 243 -7.64 -13.61 10.63
N ASP A 244 -8.80 -13.54 9.96
CA ASP A 244 -9.49 -14.73 9.46
C ASP A 244 -8.92 -15.27 8.13
N HIS A 245 -8.12 -14.46 7.43
CA HIS A 245 -7.59 -14.82 6.11
C HIS A 245 -6.16 -15.35 6.13
N ASN A 246 -5.43 -15.25 7.24
CA ASN A 246 -4.02 -15.63 7.33
C ASN A 246 -3.78 -16.49 8.59
N LEU A 247 -3.59 -17.80 8.41
CA LEU A 247 -3.43 -18.80 9.48
C LEU A 247 -1.99 -18.88 10.02
N ASP A 248 -1.22 -17.78 9.96
CA ASP A 248 0.11 -17.75 10.56
C ASP A 248 -0.02 -17.51 12.07
N LEU A 249 0.00 -18.61 12.83
CA LEU A 249 -0.22 -18.61 14.28
C LEU A 249 0.82 -17.77 15.06
N LEU A 250 1.91 -17.35 14.41
CA LEU A 250 3.01 -16.60 15.00
C LEU A 250 3.08 -15.15 14.52
N TRP A 251 2.29 -14.77 13.51
CA TRP A 251 2.29 -13.43 12.91
C TRP A 251 0.88 -12.87 12.84
N TYR A 252 0.66 -11.76 13.54
CA TYR A 252 -0.60 -11.04 13.49
C TYR A 252 -0.47 -9.81 12.59
N GLU A 253 -1.28 -9.80 11.54
CA GLU A 253 -1.42 -8.67 10.64
C GLU A 253 -2.48 -7.69 11.16
N VAL A 254 -2.09 -6.43 11.29
CA VAL A 254 -2.92 -5.36 11.86
C VAL A 254 -3.01 -4.23 10.82
N PRO A 255 -3.95 -4.32 9.87
CA PRO A 255 -4.17 -3.25 8.90
C PRO A 255 -4.88 -2.07 9.57
N VAL A 256 -4.38 -0.86 9.32
CA VAL A 256 -4.88 0.40 9.86
C VAL A 256 -4.91 1.45 8.77
N ILE A 257 -5.98 2.23 8.71
CA ILE A 257 -6.06 3.47 7.94
C ILE A 257 -6.08 4.64 8.91
N TYR A 258 -5.27 5.66 8.65
CA TYR A 258 -5.39 6.96 9.29
C TYR A 258 -5.83 8.01 8.25
N GLU A 259 -6.97 8.62 8.51
CA GLU A 259 -7.54 9.71 7.71
C GLU A 259 -7.02 11.06 8.23
N LEU A 260 -6.22 11.74 7.42
CA LEU A 260 -5.56 13.00 7.78
C LEU A 260 -6.57 14.14 7.96
N SER A 261 -7.57 14.25 7.09
CA SER A 261 -8.56 15.34 7.12
C SER A 261 -9.39 15.35 8.40
N ARG A 262 -9.77 14.18 8.91
CA ARG A 262 -10.59 14.01 10.13
C ARG A 262 -9.79 13.64 11.37
N LYS A 263 -8.49 13.38 11.22
CA LYS A 263 -7.61 12.82 12.28
C LYS A 263 -8.22 11.56 12.90
N GLN A 264 -8.68 10.66 12.05
CA GLN A 264 -9.47 9.50 12.46
C GLN A 264 -8.78 8.20 12.07
N LEU A 265 -8.76 7.25 13.02
CA LEU A 265 -8.25 5.90 12.81
C LEU A 265 -9.39 4.95 12.43
N TYR A 266 -9.13 4.12 11.42
CA TYR A 266 -9.97 3.02 11.01
C TYR A 266 -9.18 1.71 11.04
N PHE A 267 -9.68 0.76 11.80
CA PHE A 267 -9.16 -0.60 11.96
C PHE A 267 -10.31 -1.46 12.48
N TYR A 268 -10.09 -2.76 12.59
CA TYR A 268 -11.11 -3.67 13.10
C TYR A 268 -11.50 -3.36 14.56
N ASP A 269 -12.63 -2.66 14.73
CA ASP A 269 -13.12 -2.19 16.03
C ASP A 269 -14.36 -2.99 16.49
N LYS A 270 -15.17 -3.52 15.56
CA LYS A 270 -16.42 -4.21 15.89
C LYS A 270 -16.66 -5.44 15.00
N PRO A 271 -16.89 -6.64 15.56
CA PRO A 271 -17.30 -7.80 14.79
C PRO A 271 -18.68 -7.60 14.14
N SER A 272 -18.85 -8.12 12.92
CA SER A 272 -20.13 -8.08 12.20
C SER A 272 -21.17 -9.04 12.78
N ASN A 273 -20.76 -10.16 13.39
CA ASN A 273 -21.66 -11.18 13.94
C ASN A 273 -21.08 -11.93 15.15
N PHE A 274 -21.97 -12.48 16.00
CA PHE A 274 -21.63 -13.19 17.25
C PHE A 274 -20.74 -14.43 17.06
N LEU A 275 -20.78 -15.09 15.90
CA LEU A 275 -20.01 -16.32 15.61
C LEU A 275 -18.57 -16.07 15.14
N GLU A 276 -18.23 -14.86 14.68
CA GLU A 276 -16.84 -14.44 14.39
C GLU A 276 -16.03 -14.18 15.69
N ASN A 277 -16.68 -14.18 16.86
CA ASN A 277 -16.12 -13.78 18.15
C ASN A 277 -15.09 -14.73 18.79
N PHE A 278 -14.90 -15.97 18.32
CA PHE A 278 -14.34 -16.98 19.22
C PHE A 278 -12.82 -17.19 19.17
N LYS A 279 -12.09 -16.73 18.14
CA LYS A 279 -10.62 -16.93 18.05
C LYS A 279 -9.80 -15.65 17.93
N SER A 280 -10.17 -14.72 17.06
CA SER A 280 -9.42 -13.48 16.79
C SER A 280 -9.78 -12.34 17.74
N GLU A 281 -11.01 -12.29 18.24
CA GLU A 281 -11.51 -11.19 19.09
C GLU A 281 -10.73 -11.04 20.39
N VAL A 282 -10.24 -12.15 20.96
CA VAL A 282 -9.43 -12.10 22.18
C VAL A 282 -8.11 -11.35 21.94
N VAL A 283 -7.52 -11.53 20.76
CA VAL A 283 -6.32 -10.81 20.32
C VAL A 283 -6.66 -9.36 20.01
N TRP A 284 -7.73 -9.10 19.25
CA TRP A 284 -8.16 -7.74 18.92
C TRP A 284 -8.49 -6.90 20.15
N LYS A 285 -9.13 -7.47 21.19
CA LYS A 285 -9.34 -6.76 22.47
C LYS A 285 -8.06 -6.19 23.08
N LYS A 286 -6.91 -6.83 22.83
CA LYS A 286 -5.60 -6.36 23.29
C LYS A 286 -4.90 -5.45 22.29
N LEU A 287 -5.15 -5.61 20.99
CA LEU A 287 -4.60 -4.75 19.94
C LEU A 287 -5.28 -3.39 19.85
N ARG A 288 -6.60 -3.28 20.06
CA ARG A 288 -7.33 -2.00 19.93
C ARG A 288 -6.76 -0.89 20.84
N PRO A 289 -6.46 -1.14 22.13
CA PRO A 289 -5.82 -0.13 22.98
C PRO A 289 -4.47 0.32 22.43
N ILE A 290 -3.64 -0.58 21.89
CA ILE A 290 -2.33 -0.23 21.31
C ILE A 290 -2.49 0.66 20.09
N VAL A 291 -3.39 0.29 19.18
CA VAL A 291 -3.70 1.11 18.00
C VAL A 291 -4.20 2.50 18.43
N LYS A 292 -5.10 2.56 19.41
CA LYS A 292 -5.66 3.82 19.93
C LYS A 292 -4.66 4.66 20.72
N ASP A 293 -3.64 4.07 21.35
CA ASP A 293 -2.62 4.80 22.12
C ASP A 293 -1.49 5.30 21.21
N ILE A 294 -0.99 4.44 20.31
CA ILE A 294 0.21 4.73 19.52
C ILE A 294 -0.12 5.52 18.25
N LEU A 295 -1.16 5.11 17.51
CA LEU A 295 -1.38 5.54 16.12
C LEU A 295 -2.31 6.75 15.86
N PRO A 296 -2.96 7.44 16.83
CA PRO A 296 -3.96 8.47 16.49
C PRO A 296 -3.37 9.79 15.99
N GLY A 297 -2.05 9.87 15.79
CA GLY A 297 -1.37 11.11 15.43
C GLY A 297 -1.35 12.16 16.52
#